data_AF-A0A7J4B3K7-F1
#
_entry.id   AF-A0A7J4B3K7-F1
#
_cell.length_a   1.000
_cell.length_b   1.000
_cell.length_c   1.000
_cell.angle_alpha   90.00
_cell.angle_beta   90.00
_cell.angle_gamma   90.00
#
_symmetry.space_group_name_H-M   'P 1'
#
loop_
_entity.id
_entity.type
_entity.pdbx_description
1 polymer ?
#
loop_
_entity_poly.entity_id
_entity_poly.type
_entity_poly.pdbx_seq_one_letter_code
_entity_poly.pdbx_strand_id
1 'polypeptide(L)'
;MAKEAKSDDKTSLAYNKLVELGREMVQEIETNESPSFLTPVRSRSNVKSDPETGALYLGDAKETRTFVHVSQAKKFMQTVAIAAKLKSFLEQGLHTSIRGLYYQLKFTIGEDVDEELFSEQSESNPLIEDLEAALDLKREDFNLSTDRKGVVAGNMIIKDKFGGEESTIDASKQGRSGWMIPSDVDNGMEFVDIDADYVLVVEKDALWQRLNEDKFWKKNNCILITPKGQASRGTRRLIRKLADRKLPI
;
A
#
# COMPACT_ATOMS: atom_id res chain seq x y z
N MET A 1 25.21 -15.12 -13.64
CA MET A 1 24.23 -15.87 -14.44
C MET A 1 22.86 -15.58 -13.85
N ALA A 2 22.18 -14.55 -14.38
CA ALA A 2 20.84 -14.19 -13.98
C ALA A 2 19.87 -15.22 -14.57
N LYS A 3 19.17 -15.97 -13.71
CA LYS A 3 18.04 -16.78 -14.16
C LYS A 3 16.89 -15.83 -14.47
N GLU A 4 16.40 -15.94 -15.70
CA GLU A 4 15.21 -15.29 -16.24
C GLU A 4 14.01 -15.49 -15.30
N ALA A 5 13.59 -14.43 -14.62
CA ALA A 5 12.25 -14.34 -14.05
C ALA A 5 11.26 -14.08 -15.20
N LYS A 6 10.75 -15.16 -15.79
CA LYS A 6 9.77 -15.11 -16.88
C LYS A 6 8.39 -14.69 -16.36
N SER A 7 7.96 -13.50 -16.77
CA SER A 7 6.70 -13.22 -17.50
C SER A 7 5.30 -13.39 -16.87
N ASP A 8 5.10 -13.30 -15.54
CA ASP A 8 3.73 -13.25 -14.99
C ASP A 8 3.22 -11.83 -14.63
N ASP A 9 4.08 -10.81 -14.61
CA ASP A 9 3.70 -9.49 -14.06
C ASP A 9 3.06 -8.51 -15.09
N LYS A 10 3.11 -8.83 -16.39
CA LYS A 10 2.38 -8.09 -17.45
C LYS A 10 0.86 -8.26 -17.36
N THR A 11 0.39 -9.15 -16.51
CA THR A 11 -1.03 -9.45 -16.27
C THR A 11 -1.50 -8.94 -14.91
N SER A 12 -0.74 -8.09 -14.22
CA SER A 12 -1.24 -7.45 -13.01
C SER A 12 -2.32 -6.43 -13.37
N LEU A 13 -3.43 -6.45 -12.64
CA LEU A 13 -4.53 -5.48 -12.79
C LEU A 13 -4.00 -4.04 -12.73
N ALA A 14 -3.00 -3.81 -11.89
CA ALA A 14 -2.31 -2.53 -11.73
C ALA A 14 -1.62 -2.07 -13.02
N TYR A 15 -0.87 -2.96 -13.68
CA TYR A 15 -0.22 -2.64 -14.94
C TYR A 15 -1.23 -2.25 -16.01
N ASN A 16 -2.30 -3.04 -16.16
CA ASN A 16 -3.34 -2.77 -17.15
C ASN A 16 -4.04 -1.44 -16.90
N LYS A 17 -4.41 -1.12 -15.65
CA LYS A 17 -5.04 0.18 -15.33
C LYS A 17 -4.12 1.37 -15.61
N LEU A 18 -2.81 1.24 -15.38
CA LEU A 18 -1.84 2.29 -15.72
C LEU A 18 -1.67 2.47 -17.24
N VAL A 19 -1.71 1.36 -18.01
CA VAL A 19 -1.64 1.40 -19.47
C VAL A 19 -2.89 2.04 -20.07
N GLU A 20 -4.08 1.67 -19.58
CA GLU A 20 -5.33 2.28 -20.03
C GLU A 20 -5.38 3.78 -19.70
N LEU A 21 -4.98 4.19 -18.49
CA LEU A 21 -4.87 5.61 -18.13
C LEU A 21 -3.99 6.38 -19.13
N GLY A 22 -2.83 5.82 -19.49
CA GLY A 22 -1.94 6.43 -20.47
C GLY A 22 -2.53 6.45 -21.89
N ARG A 23 -3.26 5.40 -22.29
CA ARG A 23 -3.91 5.32 -23.61
C ARG A 23 -5.02 6.35 -23.74
N GLU A 24 -5.86 6.50 -22.73
CA GLU A 24 -6.93 7.52 -22.70
C GLU A 24 -6.34 8.92 -22.88
N MET A 25 -5.27 9.25 -22.14
CA MET A 25 -4.59 10.54 -22.28
C MET A 25 -3.98 10.76 -23.67
N VAL A 26 -3.39 9.73 -24.29
CA VAL A 26 -2.84 9.84 -25.66
C VAL A 26 -3.96 10.07 -26.67
N GLN A 27 -5.09 9.39 -26.52
CA GLN A 27 -6.25 9.56 -27.39
C GLN A 27 -6.82 10.98 -27.29
N GLU A 28 -6.97 11.53 -26.07
CA GLU A 28 -7.39 12.92 -25.85
C GLU A 28 -6.47 13.88 -26.62
N ILE A 29 -5.15 13.71 -26.49
CA ILE A 29 -4.14 14.53 -27.19
C ILE A 29 -4.27 14.42 -28.72
N GLU A 30 -4.41 13.21 -29.26
CA GLU A 30 -4.56 12.99 -30.72
C GLU A 30 -5.83 13.64 -31.28
N THR A 31 -6.88 13.75 -30.46
CA THR A 31 -8.12 14.45 -30.82
C THR A 31 -8.08 15.97 -30.59
N ASN A 32 -6.92 16.54 -30.23
CA ASN A 32 -6.72 17.94 -29.82
C ASN A 32 -7.52 18.35 -28.56
N GLU A 33 -7.84 17.40 -27.70
CA GLU A 33 -8.40 17.64 -26.38
C GLU A 33 -7.28 17.71 -25.33
N SER A 34 -7.52 18.42 -24.23
CA SER A 34 -6.54 18.46 -23.14
C SER A 34 -6.58 17.14 -22.37
N PRO A 35 -5.43 16.49 -22.11
CA PRO A 35 -5.42 15.27 -21.36
C PRO A 35 -5.94 15.49 -19.94
N SER A 36 -6.70 14.52 -19.44
CA SER A 36 -7.39 14.61 -18.16
C SER A 36 -7.46 13.26 -17.44
N PHE A 37 -7.73 13.28 -16.14
CA PHE A 37 -8.13 12.07 -15.42
C PHE A 37 -9.10 12.40 -14.30
N LEU A 38 -9.97 11.43 -13.99
CA LEU A 38 -10.95 11.53 -12.92
C LEU A 38 -10.37 11.01 -11.60
N THR A 39 -10.55 11.77 -10.53
CA THR A 39 -10.20 11.34 -9.17
C THR A 39 -11.35 11.67 -8.21
N PRO A 40 -11.68 10.81 -7.23
CA PRO A 40 -12.70 11.16 -6.24
C PRO A 40 -12.22 12.30 -5.36
N VAL A 41 -13.14 13.20 -4.98
CA VAL A 41 -12.82 14.33 -4.11
C VAL A 41 -12.55 13.81 -2.69
N ARG A 42 -11.35 14.04 -2.16
CA ARG A 42 -10.92 13.56 -0.83
C ARG A 42 -11.15 14.59 0.28
N SER A 43 -12.15 15.46 0.13
CA SER A 43 -12.52 16.47 1.14
C SER A 43 -13.46 15.88 2.19
N ARG A 44 -13.51 16.50 3.38
CA ARG A 44 -14.44 16.10 4.46
C ARG A 44 -15.90 16.10 4.01
N SER A 45 -16.27 17.00 3.09
CA SER A 45 -17.64 17.09 2.56
C SER A 45 -18.04 15.89 1.69
N ASN A 46 -17.08 15.13 1.17
CA ASN A 46 -17.33 13.92 0.37
C ASN A 46 -17.09 12.63 1.17
N VAL A 47 -16.90 12.69 2.49
CA VAL A 47 -16.77 11.48 3.31
C VAL A 47 -18.13 11.08 3.85
N LYS A 48 -18.58 9.86 3.51
CA LYS A 48 -19.79 9.23 4.05
C LYS A 48 -19.39 8.26 5.17
N SER A 49 -20.18 8.21 6.24
CA SER A 49 -20.03 7.21 7.29
C SER A 49 -21.09 6.14 7.13
N ASP A 50 -20.69 4.89 7.27
CA ASP A 50 -21.60 3.76 7.40
C ASP A 50 -21.78 3.42 8.89
N PRO A 51 -22.98 3.61 9.47
CA PRO A 51 -23.23 3.30 10.88
C PRO A 51 -23.17 1.81 11.22
N GLU A 52 -23.41 0.91 10.27
CA GLU A 52 -23.44 -0.53 10.53
C GLU A 52 -22.02 -1.10 10.66
N THR A 53 -21.13 -0.68 9.77
CA THR A 53 -19.73 -1.11 9.76
C THR A 53 -18.82 -0.19 10.57
N GLY A 54 -19.29 1.01 10.93
CA GLY A 54 -18.48 2.07 11.54
C GLY A 54 -17.39 2.61 10.62
N ALA A 55 -17.44 2.28 9.31
CA ALA A 55 -16.42 2.64 8.34
C ALA A 55 -16.74 3.95 7.62
N LEU A 56 -15.67 4.61 7.15
CA LEU A 56 -15.75 5.84 6.35
C LEU A 56 -15.43 5.51 4.89
N TYR A 57 -16.25 6.04 3.98
CA TYR A 57 -16.14 5.83 2.55
C TYR A 57 -16.13 7.17 1.82
N LEU A 58 -15.47 7.21 0.65
CA LEU A 58 -15.60 8.34 -0.25
C LEU A 58 -16.97 8.29 -0.94
N GLY A 59 -17.62 9.44 -1.02
CA GLY A 59 -18.88 9.63 -1.73
C GLY A 59 -18.67 9.80 -3.24
N ASP A 60 -19.76 10.15 -3.92
CA ASP A 60 -19.82 10.11 -5.38
C ASP A 60 -19.19 11.34 -6.06
N ALA A 61 -18.77 12.35 -5.28
CA ALA A 61 -18.16 13.55 -5.85
C ALA A 61 -16.79 13.23 -6.45
N LYS A 62 -16.61 13.58 -7.72
CA LYS A 62 -15.37 13.42 -8.48
C LYS A 62 -14.89 14.76 -8.98
N GLU A 63 -13.58 14.91 -9.10
CA GLU A 63 -12.90 16.05 -9.69
C GLU A 63 -12.14 15.57 -10.92
N THR A 64 -12.27 16.30 -12.03
CA THR A 64 -11.44 16.09 -13.22
C THR A 64 -10.20 16.94 -13.09
N ARG A 65 -9.02 16.31 -13.20
CA ARG A 65 -7.74 17.02 -13.27
C ARG A 65 -7.32 17.16 -14.71
N THR A 66 -7.10 18.40 -15.14
CA THR A 66 -6.80 18.71 -16.54
C THR A 66 -5.46 19.43 -16.63
N PHE A 67 -4.68 19.10 -17.66
CA PHE A 67 -3.35 19.68 -17.85
C PHE A 67 -3.36 21.20 -18.08
N VAL A 68 -4.30 21.73 -18.86
CA VAL A 68 -4.30 23.13 -19.33
C VAL A 68 -4.63 24.16 -18.23
N HIS A 69 -5.06 23.74 -17.03
CA HIS A 69 -5.25 24.66 -15.91
C HIS A 69 -3.93 24.99 -15.23
N VAL A 70 -3.49 26.26 -15.28
CA VAL A 70 -2.21 26.75 -14.73
C VAL A 70 -1.98 26.32 -13.27
N SER A 71 -3.03 26.30 -12.44
CA SER A 71 -2.94 25.89 -11.03
C SER A 71 -2.84 24.36 -10.82
N GLN A 72 -3.20 23.57 -11.83
CA GLN A 72 -3.22 22.10 -11.78
C GLN A 72 -2.13 21.46 -12.64
N ALA A 73 -1.58 22.17 -13.62
CA ALA A 73 -0.61 21.66 -14.59
C ALA A 73 0.58 20.94 -13.94
N LYS A 74 1.20 21.57 -12.92
CA LYS A 74 2.31 20.96 -12.18
C LYS A 74 1.91 19.64 -11.52
N LYS A 75 0.78 19.62 -10.80
CA LYS A 75 0.26 18.42 -10.12
C LYS A 75 -0.12 17.32 -11.10
N PHE A 76 -0.69 17.70 -12.25
CA PHE A 76 -1.01 16.77 -13.33
C PHE A 76 0.27 16.10 -13.85
N MET A 77 1.28 16.88 -14.24
CA MET A 77 2.57 16.34 -14.71
C MET A 77 3.24 15.44 -13.68
N GLN A 78 3.27 15.88 -12.41
CA GLN A 78 3.80 15.09 -11.30
C GLN A 78 3.06 13.74 -11.13
N THR A 79 1.74 13.74 -11.25
CA THR A 79 0.93 12.50 -11.14
C THR A 79 1.20 11.55 -12.31
N VAL A 80 1.28 12.08 -13.53
CA VAL A 80 1.61 11.28 -14.74
C VAL A 80 3.03 10.72 -14.63
N ALA A 81 4.00 11.49 -14.16
CA ALA A 81 5.36 11.03 -13.94
C ALA A 81 5.44 9.91 -12.89
N ILE A 82 4.67 10.02 -11.80
CA ILE A 82 4.50 8.93 -10.83
C ILE A 82 3.93 7.69 -11.52
N ALA A 83 2.81 7.82 -12.24
CA ALA A 83 2.16 6.70 -12.92
C ALA A 83 3.08 6.00 -13.93
N ALA A 84 3.83 6.76 -14.73
CA ALA A 84 4.81 6.23 -15.67
C ALA A 84 5.94 5.48 -14.96
N LYS A 85 6.42 5.99 -13.82
CA LYS A 85 7.45 5.33 -13.03
C LYS A 85 6.95 4.04 -12.37
N LEU A 86 5.72 4.03 -11.87
CA LEU A 86 5.08 2.82 -11.33
C LEU A 86 4.90 1.75 -12.41
N LYS A 87 4.46 2.13 -13.61
CA LYS A 87 4.39 1.22 -14.76
C LYS A 87 5.75 0.58 -15.03
N SER A 88 6.82 1.38 -15.06
CA SER A 88 8.19 0.88 -15.25
C SER A 88 8.64 -0.09 -14.14
N PHE A 89 8.22 0.10 -12.89
CA PHE A 89 8.54 -0.83 -11.82
C PHE A 89 7.82 -2.17 -11.97
N LEU A 90 6.54 -2.14 -12.34
CA LEU A 90 5.77 -3.36 -12.62
C LEU A 90 6.36 -4.12 -13.82
N GLU A 91 6.80 -3.44 -14.87
CA GLU A 91 7.44 -4.09 -16.02
C GLU A 91 8.75 -4.80 -15.67
N GLN A 92 9.46 -4.29 -14.67
CA GLN A 92 10.77 -4.80 -14.24
C GLN A 92 10.66 -5.72 -13.02
N GLY A 93 9.46 -5.92 -12.46
CA GLY A 93 9.26 -6.66 -11.20
C GLY A 93 9.99 -6.04 -10.01
N LEU A 94 10.13 -4.71 -9.99
CA LEU A 94 10.84 -3.97 -8.94
C LEU A 94 9.89 -3.49 -7.85
N HIS A 95 10.38 -3.51 -6.61
CA HIS A 95 9.72 -2.91 -5.45
C HIS A 95 10.49 -1.69 -4.98
N THR A 96 9.78 -0.64 -4.57
CA THR A 96 10.39 0.53 -3.96
C THR A 96 9.59 1.01 -2.75
N SER A 97 10.17 1.90 -1.96
CA SER A 97 9.43 2.62 -0.93
C SER A 97 8.88 3.94 -1.50
N ILE A 98 7.90 4.53 -0.83
CA ILE A 98 7.40 5.87 -1.19
C ILE A 98 8.55 6.91 -1.18
N ARG A 99 9.48 6.82 -0.23
CA ARG A 99 10.68 7.67 -0.20
C ARG A 99 11.59 7.40 -1.40
N GLY A 100 11.77 6.13 -1.75
CA GLY A 100 12.57 5.71 -2.91
C GLY A 100 11.99 6.24 -4.23
N LEU A 101 10.67 6.19 -4.40
CA LEU A 101 9.97 6.78 -5.54
C LEU A 101 10.22 8.30 -5.62
N TYR A 102 10.07 9.01 -4.50
CA TYR A 102 10.34 10.45 -4.43
C TYR A 102 11.77 10.79 -4.88
N TYR A 103 12.79 10.10 -4.36
CA TYR A 103 14.18 10.38 -4.75
C TYR A 103 14.45 10.11 -6.23
N GLN A 104 13.84 9.08 -6.82
CA GLN A 104 14.03 8.79 -8.25
C GLN A 104 13.37 9.82 -9.16
N LEU A 105 12.22 10.37 -8.75
CA LEU A 105 11.49 11.39 -9.51
C LEU A 105 12.04 12.80 -9.30
N LYS A 106 12.79 13.03 -8.22
CA LYS A 106 13.39 14.33 -7.88
C LYS A 106 14.34 14.84 -8.98
N PHE A 107 15.12 13.96 -9.61
CA PHE A 107 16.22 14.30 -10.52
C PHE A 107 15.89 14.12 -12.01
N THR A 108 14.61 14.20 -12.42
CA THR A 108 14.18 13.72 -13.75
C THR A 108 13.96 14.80 -14.82
N ILE A 109 14.11 16.10 -14.53
CA ILE A 109 13.85 17.14 -15.55
C ILE A 109 15.15 17.55 -16.28
N GLY A 110 15.67 16.67 -17.12
CA GLY A 110 16.74 16.98 -18.08
C GLY A 110 18.08 17.44 -17.47
N GLU A 111 19.13 17.50 -18.29
CA GLU A 111 20.43 18.04 -17.85
C GLU A 111 20.44 19.58 -17.85
N ASP A 112 19.46 20.22 -18.50
CA ASP A 112 19.42 21.67 -18.77
C ASP A 112 18.29 22.44 -18.03
N VAL A 113 17.50 21.78 -17.17
CA VAL A 113 16.42 22.45 -16.41
C VAL A 113 16.69 22.33 -14.91
N ASP A 114 16.97 23.48 -14.28
CA ASP A 114 17.27 23.60 -12.85
C ASP A 114 15.99 23.53 -11.98
N GLU A 115 14.95 22.83 -12.45
CA GLU A 115 13.68 22.64 -11.73
C GLU A 115 13.50 21.18 -11.31
N GLU A 116 13.45 20.95 -10.00
CA GLU A 116 13.11 19.65 -9.43
C GLU A 116 11.62 19.35 -9.64
N LEU A 117 11.29 18.15 -10.15
CA LEU A 117 9.89 17.73 -10.31
C LEU A 117 9.16 17.69 -8.95
N PHE A 118 9.87 17.35 -7.89
CA PHE A 118 9.38 17.38 -6.52
C PHE A 118 10.41 18.07 -5.62
N SER A 119 9.99 19.11 -4.91
CA SER A 119 10.80 19.80 -3.90
C SER A 119 10.77 19.09 -2.55
N GLU A 120 9.61 18.54 -2.18
CA GLU A 120 9.36 17.87 -0.90
C GLU A 120 8.55 16.58 -1.06
N GLN A 121 8.80 15.62 -0.16
CA GLN A 121 8.02 14.39 -0.11
C GLN A 121 6.53 14.65 0.19
N SER A 122 6.23 15.72 0.92
CA SER A 122 4.87 16.18 1.25
C SER A 122 4.02 16.43 -0.01
N GLU A 123 4.65 16.74 -1.15
CA GLU A 123 3.98 16.92 -2.45
C GLU A 123 3.64 15.58 -3.11
N SER A 124 4.50 14.56 -2.97
CA SER A 124 4.33 13.26 -3.63
C SER A 124 3.23 12.40 -3.00
N ASN A 125 3.08 12.45 -1.67
CA ASN A 125 2.13 11.57 -0.95
C ASN A 125 0.67 11.79 -1.39
N PRO A 126 0.14 13.03 -1.48
CA PRO A 126 -1.23 13.25 -1.94
C PRO A 126 -1.45 12.79 -3.38
N LEU A 127 -0.45 12.89 -4.26
CA LEU A 127 -0.59 12.48 -5.66
C LEU A 127 -0.63 10.96 -5.81
N ILE A 128 0.15 10.23 -5.00
CA ILE A 128 0.04 8.76 -4.93
C ILE A 128 -1.35 8.37 -4.45
N GLU A 129 -1.89 9.06 -3.45
CA GLU A 129 -3.26 8.79 -2.95
C GLU A 129 -4.35 9.15 -3.96
N ASP A 130 -4.16 10.22 -4.75
CA ASP A 130 -5.07 10.56 -5.84
C ASP A 130 -5.05 9.48 -6.92
N LEU A 131 -3.88 8.90 -7.21
CA LEU A 131 -3.72 7.80 -8.16
C LEU A 131 -4.31 6.49 -7.63
N GLU A 132 -4.11 6.17 -6.35
CA GLU A 132 -4.77 5.04 -5.67
C GLU A 132 -6.30 5.14 -5.85
N ALA A 133 -6.85 6.33 -5.60
CA ALA A 133 -8.29 6.55 -5.64
C ALA A 133 -8.85 6.66 -7.06
N ALA A 134 -8.09 7.23 -8.01
CA ALA A 134 -8.47 7.30 -9.42
C ALA A 134 -8.49 5.92 -10.08
N LEU A 135 -7.49 5.09 -9.77
CA LEU A 135 -7.36 3.76 -10.34
C LEU A 135 -8.08 2.69 -9.53
N ASP A 136 -8.65 3.01 -8.35
CA ASP A 136 -9.24 2.02 -7.43
C ASP A 136 -8.28 0.85 -7.18
N LEU A 137 -7.07 1.20 -6.74
CA LEU A 137 -5.97 0.29 -6.44
C LEU A 137 -5.23 0.77 -5.18
N LYS A 138 -4.63 -0.17 -4.46
CA LYS A 138 -3.80 0.16 -3.30
C LYS A 138 -2.37 0.42 -3.78
N ARG A 139 -1.62 1.28 -3.09
CA ARG A 139 -0.19 1.50 -3.37
C ARG A 139 0.63 0.21 -3.35
N GLU A 140 0.25 -0.73 -2.48
CA GLU A 140 0.87 -2.04 -2.38
C GLU A 140 0.74 -2.83 -3.71
N ASP A 141 -0.36 -2.65 -4.45
CA ASP A 141 -0.59 -3.26 -5.77
C ASP A 141 0.33 -2.66 -6.87
N PHE A 142 0.93 -1.49 -6.62
CA PHE A 142 1.95 -0.88 -7.48
C PHE A 142 3.39 -1.22 -7.03
N ASN A 143 3.56 -2.26 -6.21
CA ASN A 143 4.84 -2.61 -5.59
C ASN A 143 5.46 -1.50 -4.73
N LEU A 144 4.63 -0.56 -4.22
CA LEU A 144 5.06 0.46 -3.28
C LEU A 144 4.94 -0.03 -1.84
N SER A 145 6.07 -0.02 -1.15
CA SER A 145 6.17 -0.36 0.26
C SER A 145 6.22 0.89 1.14
N THR A 146 5.72 0.74 2.37
CA THR A 146 5.88 1.73 3.43
C THR A 146 6.70 1.15 4.58
N ASP A 147 7.08 1.99 5.54
CA ASP A 147 7.77 1.54 6.73
C ASP A 147 6.96 0.42 7.43
N ARG A 148 7.61 -0.73 7.63
CA ARG A 148 7.04 -1.86 8.36
C ARG A 148 6.93 -1.50 9.82
N LYS A 149 5.71 -1.47 10.33
CA LYS A 149 5.42 -1.14 11.72
C LYS A 149 4.36 -2.08 12.22
N GLY A 150 4.64 -2.63 13.40
CA GLY A 150 3.78 -3.59 14.09
C GLY A 150 4.41 -4.97 14.16
N VAL A 151 4.04 -5.71 15.20
CA VAL A 151 4.60 -7.02 15.53
C VAL A 151 3.48 -7.93 15.99
N VAL A 152 3.58 -9.21 15.66
CA VAL A 152 2.65 -10.25 16.10
C VAL A 152 3.40 -11.44 16.70
N ALA A 153 2.79 -12.04 17.73
CA ALA A 153 3.18 -13.33 18.30
C ALA A 153 1.92 -14.13 18.62
N GLY A 154 1.93 -15.44 18.37
CA GLY A 154 0.77 -16.30 18.60
C GLY A 154 0.83 -17.58 17.76
N ASN A 155 -0.07 -18.51 18.02
CA ASN A 155 -0.22 -19.74 17.25
C ASN A 155 -0.85 -19.44 15.88
N MET A 156 0.00 -19.02 14.94
CA MET A 156 -0.40 -18.65 13.59
C MET A 156 0.72 -19.02 12.63
N ILE A 157 0.38 -19.76 11.59
CA ILE A 157 1.27 -20.15 10.50
C ILE A 157 0.82 -19.42 9.23
N ILE A 158 1.76 -18.70 8.62
CA ILE A 158 1.54 -17.91 7.41
C ILE A 158 2.43 -18.46 6.30
N LYS A 159 1.89 -18.57 5.09
CA LYS A 159 2.66 -18.68 3.87
C LYS A 159 2.79 -17.31 3.24
N ASP A 160 4.03 -16.88 3.05
CA ASP A 160 4.37 -15.60 2.45
C ASP A 160 5.11 -15.84 1.13
N LYS A 161 4.48 -15.41 0.03
CA LYS A 161 5.05 -15.44 -1.31
C LYS A 161 5.56 -14.05 -1.65
N PHE A 162 6.88 -13.87 -1.61
CA PHE A 162 7.52 -12.59 -1.91
C PHE A 162 8.70 -12.81 -2.85
N GLY A 163 8.80 -11.99 -3.91
CA GLY A 163 9.91 -12.08 -4.87
C GLY A 163 10.00 -13.41 -5.62
N GLY A 164 8.90 -14.15 -5.75
CA GLY A 164 8.85 -15.47 -6.40
C GLY A 164 9.26 -16.64 -5.50
N GLU A 165 9.60 -16.39 -4.24
CA GLU A 165 9.88 -17.44 -3.24
C GLU A 165 8.72 -17.58 -2.26
N GLU A 166 8.34 -18.82 -1.94
CA GLU A 166 7.36 -19.13 -0.89
C GLU A 166 8.11 -19.46 0.41
N SER A 167 7.78 -18.75 1.47
CA SER A 167 8.30 -19.01 2.82
C SER A 167 7.17 -19.29 3.80
N THR A 168 7.39 -20.23 4.72
CA THR A 168 6.44 -20.51 5.81
C THR A 168 6.94 -19.85 7.09
N ILE A 169 6.09 -19.00 7.66
CA ILE A 169 6.37 -18.18 8.83
C ILE A 169 5.51 -18.69 9.99
N ASP A 170 6.16 -19.15 11.05
CA ASP A 170 5.51 -19.56 12.29
C ASP A 170 5.62 -18.42 13.32
N ALA A 171 4.52 -17.70 13.56
CA ALA A 171 4.48 -16.55 14.47
C ALA A 171 4.68 -16.95 15.96
N SER A 172 4.58 -18.23 16.29
CA SER A 172 4.80 -18.75 17.64
C SER A 172 6.29 -18.94 17.96
N LYS A 173 7.14 -19.02 16.92
CA LYS A 173 8.58 -19.33 17.00
C LYS A 173 9.50 -18.14 16.73
N GLN A 174 9.03 -16.92 16.95
CA GLN A 174 9.80 -15.69 16.65
C GLN A 174 10.56 -15.09 17.85
N GLY A 175 10.52 -15.78 18.99
CA GLY A 175 11.22 -15.36 20.21
C GLY A 175 10.76 -13.99 20.73
N ARG A 176 11.71 -13.21 21.26
CA ARG A 176 11.44 -11.89 21.87
C ARG A 176 10.90 -10.86 20.89
N SER A 177 11.35 -10.92 19.63
CA SER A 177 11.08 -9.90 18.62
C SER A 177 9.69 -10.00 18.00
N GLY A 178 9.07 -11.18 18.04
CA GLY A 178 7.85 -11.46 17.30
C GLY A 178 8.06 -11.41 15.77
N TRP A 179 7.01 -11.73 15.02
CA TRP A 179 7.03 -11.53 13.58
C TRP A 179 6.71 -10.07 13.25
N MET A 180 7.56 -9.41 12.47
CA MET A 180 7.31 -8.05 11.99
C MET A 180 6.28 -8.07 10.86
N ILE A 181 5.23 -7.29 10.99
CA ILE A 181 4.15 -7.23 10.01
C ILE A 181 4.65 -6.50 8.75
N PRO A 182 4.59 -7.10 7.55
CA PRO A 182 4.96 -6.45 6.30
C PRO A 182 4.01 -5.31 5.93
N SER A 183 4.43 -4.43 5.03
CA SER A 183 3.56 -3.33 4.55
C SER A 183 2.40 -3.86 3.73
N ASP A 184 2.68 -4.86 2.90
CA ASP A 184 1.70 -5.59 2.13
C ASP A 184 1.40 -6.93 2.81
N VAL A 185 0.13 -7.13 3.13
CA VAL A 185 -0.42 -8.37 3.71
C VAL A 185 -1.54 -8.94 2.84
N ASP A 186 -1.85 -8.29 1.73
CA ASP A 186 -2.94 -8.67 0.84
C ASP A 186 -2.42 -9.49 -0.35
N ASN A 187 -1.24 -9.16 -0.88
CA ASN A 187 -0.63 -9.86 -2.01
C ASN A 187 0.38 -10.92 -1.52
N GLY A 188 0.13 -12.19 -1.83
CA GLY A 188 1.07 -13.29 -1.54
C GLY A 188 1.06 -13.82 -0.11
N MET A 189 0.30 -13.23 0.82
CA MET A 189 0.18 -13.69 2.20
C MET A 189 -1.10 -14.51 2.43
N GLU A 190 -0.93 -15.78 2.77
CA GLU A 190 -1.98 -16.75 3.06
C GLU A 190 -1.83 -17.29 4.49
N PHE A 191 -2.94 -17.46 5.21
CA PHE A 191 -2.90 -18.09 6.53
C PHE A 191 -3.13 -19.58 6.36
N VAL A 192 -2.16 -20.38 6.80
CA VAL A 192 -2.22 -21.84 6.73
C VAL A 192 -2.97 -22.40 7.93
N ASP A 193 -2.65 -21.89 9.10
CA ASP A 193 -3.20 -22.36 10.36
C ASP A 193 -3.28 -21.21 11.37
N ILE A 194 -4.39 -21.16 12.11
CA ILE A 194 -4.61 -20.19 13.18
C ILE A 194 -5.33 -20.93 14.32
N ASP A 195 -4.64 -21.07 15.45
CA ASP A 195 -5.17 -21.68 16.67
C ASP A 195 -5.23 -20.62 17.77
N ALA A 196 -6.31 -19.85 17.78
CA ALA A 196 -6.55 -18.80 18.76
C ALA A 196 -8.04 -18.53 18.94
N ASP A 197 -8.44 -18.19 20.16
CA ASP A 197 -9.81 -17.84 20.52
C ASP A 197 -10.12 -16.36 20.22
N TYR A 198 -9.10 -15.50 20.29
CA TYR A 198 -9.20 -14.06 20.04
C TYR A 198 -7.85 -13.44 19.69
N VAL A 199 -7.88 -12.19 19.21
CA VAL A 199 -6.71 -11.34 19.00
C VAL A 199 -6.67 -10.30 20.12
N LEU A 200 -5.50 -10.08 20.72
CA LEU A 200 -5.27 -9.04 21.71
C LEU A 200 -4.36 -7.96 21.11
N VAL A 201 -4.92 -6.77 20.89
CA VAL A 201 -4.15 -5.63 20.37
C VAL A 201 -3.65 -4.76 21.53
N VAL A 202 -2.32 -4.67 21.66
CA VAL A 202 -1.64 -3.91 22.72
C VAL A 202 -0.88 -2.73 22.10
N GLU A 203 -1.35 -1.52 22.32
CA GLU A 203 -0.78 -0.31 21.70
C GLU A 203 0.71 -0.10 22.02
N LYS A 204 1.07 -0.21 23.31
CA LYS A 204 2.42 0.06 23.82
C LYS A 204 3.32 -1.16 23.66
N ASP A 205 4.40 -1.01 22.91
CA ASP A 205 5.39 -2.07 22.65
C ASP A 205 5.99 -2.65 23.94
N ALA A 206 6.26 -1.81 24.95
CA ALA A 206 6.80 -2.27 26.23
C ALA A 206 5.88 -3.26 26.94
N LEU A 207 4.56 -3.03 26.91
CA LEU A 207 3.58 -3.95 27.50
C LEU A 207 3.44 -5.22 26.66
N TRP A 208 3.45 -5.09 25.33
CA TRP A 208 3.45 -6.22 24.42
C TRP A 208 4.66 -7.13 24.66
N GLN A 209 5.87 -6.56 24.80
CA GLN A 209 7.09 -7.33 25.08
C GLN A 209 6.97 -8.10 26.39
N ARG A 210 6.38 -7.49 27.43
CA ARG A 210 6.16 -8.16 28.71
C ARG A 210 5.18 -9.32 28.60
N LEU A 211 4.06 -9.13 27.90
CA LEU A 211 3.08 -10.20 27.66
C LEU A 211 3.66 -11.34 26.81
N ASN A 212 4.51 -11.02 25.83
CA ASN A 212 5.20 -12.02 25.03
C ASN A 212 6.22 -12.80 25.86
N GLU A 213 6.99 -12.13 26.73
CA GLU A 213 7.92 -12.75 27.69
C GLU A 213 7.20 -13.76 28.60
N ASP A 214 6.04 -13.37 29.14
CA ASP A 214 5.21 -14.20 30.01
C ASP A 214 4.42 -15.29 29.23
N LYS A 215 4.60 -15.37 27.91
CA LYS A 215 3.89 -16.26 26.98
C LYS A 215 2.37 -16.18 27.14
N PHE A 216 1.84 -14.98 27.33
CA PHE A 216 0.42 -14.73 27.55
C PHE A 216 -0.44 -15.31 26.42
N TRP A 217 0.01 -15.14 25.17
CA TRP A 217 -0.64 -15.67 23.97
C TRP A 217 -0.80 -17.20 24.01
N LYS A 218 0.16 -17.92 24.61
CA LYS A 218 0.09 -19.38 24.77
C LYS A 218 -0.84 -19.78 25.91
N LYS A 219 -0.86 -19.01 27.00
CA LYS A 219 -1.66 -19.30 28.20
C LYS A 219 -3.16 -19.04 27.99
N ASN A 220 -3.50 -18.03 27.20
CA ASN A 220 -4.88 -17.60 26.94
C ASN A 220 -5.34 -17.89 25.51
N ASN A 221 -4.61 -18.72 24.77
CA ASN A 221 -4.88 -19.10 23.38
C ASN A 221 -5.28 -17.90 22.50
N CYS A 222 -4.42 -16.88 22.41
CA CYS A 222 -4.72 -15.65 21.68
C CYS A 222 -3.60 -15.24 20.74
N ILE A 223 -3.89 -14.43 19.72
CA ILE A 223 -2.87 -13.77 18.90
C ILE A 223 -2.56 -12.40 19.51
N LEU A 224 -1.32 -12.15 19.89
CA LEU A 224 -0.88 -10.90 20.49
C LEU A 224 -0.28 -9.97 19.43
N ILE A 225 -0.91 -8.84 19.15
CA ILE A 225 -0.46 -7.85 18.15
C ILE A 225 -0.12 -6.53 18.85
N THR A 226 0.96 -5.88 18.42
CA THR A 226 1.19 -4.46 18.74
C THR A 226 1.33 -3.64 17.46
N PRO A 227 0.61 -2.51 17.31
CA PRO A 227 0.84 -1.54 16.24
C PRO A 227 2.01 -0.59 16.53
N LYS A 228 2.59 -0.60 17.75
CA LYS A 228 3.60 0.34 18.23
C LYS A 228 3.13 1.81 18.15
N GLY A 229 1.99 2.13 18.77
CA GLY A 229 1.30 3.42 18.63
C GLY A 229 0.35 3.44 17.42
N GLN A 230 0.38 4.50 16.60
CA GLN A 230 -0.46 4.56 15.40
C GLN A 230 -0.15 3.41 14.44
N ALA A 231 -1.18 2.60 14.14
CA ALA A 231 -1.07 1.41 13.32
C ALA A 231 -0.79 1.72 11.85
N SER A 232 0.17 0.99 11.25
CA SER A 232 0.43 1.01 9.82
C SER A 232 -0.76 0.46 9.01
N ARG A 233 -0.76 0.69 7.69
CA ARG A 233 -1.72 0.06 6.77
C ARG A 233 -1.66 -1.47 6.90
N GLY A 234 -0.46 -2.05 6.80
CA GLY A 234 -0.24 -3.50 6.96
C GLY A 234 -0.80 -4.06 8.28
N THR A 235 -0.55 -3.39 9.42
CA THR A 235 -1.11 -3.84 10.72
C THR A 235 -2.64 -3.78 10.74
N ARG A 236 -3.26 -2.70 10.25
CA ARG A 236 -4.72 -2.59 10.21
C ARG A 236 -5.34 -3.63 9.28
N ARG A 237 -4.73 -3.88 8.12
CA ARG A 237 -5.16 -4.91 7.18
C ARG A 237 -5.01 -6.31 7.76
N LEU A 238 -3.93 -6.59 8.49
CA LEU A 238 -3.76 -7.86 9.19
C LEU A 238 -4.85 -8.10 10.25
N ILE A 239 -5.10 -7.09 11.09
CA ILE A 239 -6.16 -7.14 12.10
C ILE A 239 -7.52 -7.38 11.44
N ARG A 240 -7.80 -6.68 10.33
CA ARG A 240 -9.04 -6.90 9.56
C ARG A 240 -9.14 -8.31 9.00
N LYS A 241 -8.06 -8.86 8.41
CA LYS A 241 -8.02 -10.24 7.91
C LYS A 241 -8.27 -11.28 9.01
N LEU A 242 -7.83 -11.02 10.24
CA LEU A 242 -8.12 -11.87 11.40
C LEU A 242 -9.58 -11.73 11.84
N ALA A 243 -10.11 -10.50 11.88
CA ALA A 243 -11.53 -10.25 12.18
C ALA A 243 -12.48 -10.88 11.17
N ASP A 244 -12.13 -10.84 9.87
CA ASP A 244 -12.91 -11.49 8.79
C ASP A 244 -12.95 -13.02 8.94
N ARG A 245 -12.01 -13.61 9.70
CA ARG A 245 -12.06 -15.03 10.13
C ARG A 245 -12.88 -15.26 11.39
N LYS A 246 -13.65 -14.27 11.83
CA LYS A 246 -14.50 -14.31 13.03
C LYS A 246 -13.74 -14.44 14.35
N LEU A 247 -12.46 -14.05 14.36
CA LEU A 247 -11.73 -13.88 15.61
C LEU A 247 -12.13 -12.54 16.25
N PRO A 248 -12.59 -12.53 17.52
CA PRO A 248 -12.73 -11.30 18.29
C PRO A 248 -11.39 -10.54 18.38
N ILE A 249 -11.43 -9.21 18.31
CA ILE A 249 -10.26 -8.32 18.37
C ILE A 249 -10.31 -7.46 19.63
#